data_AF-A0A3M1A279-F1
#
_entry.id   AF-A0A3M1A279-F1
#
_cell.length_a   1.000
_cell.length_b   1.000
_cell.length_c   1.000
_cell.angle_alpha   90.00
_cell.angle_beta   90.00
_cell.angle_gamma   90.00
#
_symmetry.space_group_name_H-M   'P 1'
#
loop_
_entity.id
_entity.type
_entity.pdbx_description
1 polymer ?
#
loop_
_entity_poly.entity_id
_entity_poly.type
_entity_poly.pdbx_seq_one_letter_code
_entity_poly.pdbx_strand_id
1 'polypeptide(L)'
;MTDAPSPREKPPPPASRLRFLFVAGAFLLFAVLDYLVMDSMKYVGASALLSAIHTLLAFLLLVFVVAALVCLACYGNRRLADAVDRRVQYLKDAWGVPMRYLGLGGFRVESASDEARMASRRIHHRHERRRYARQHRNKDA
;
A
#
# COMPACT_ATOMS: atom_id res chain seq x y z
N MET A 1 17.85 12.53 43.06
CA MET A 1 17.76 11.70 41.84
C MET A 1 16.42 11.97 41.19
N THR A 2 16.41 12.92 40.25
CA THR A 2 15.24 13.35 39.49
C THR A 2 15.42 12.87 38.06
N ASP A 3 14.88 11.69 37.74
CA ASP A 3 14.83 11.22 36.36
C ASP A 3 13.73 11.98 35.63
N ALA A 4 14.15 12.94 34.80
CA ALA A 4 13.27 13.65 33.89
C ALA A 4 12.63 12.64 32.92
N PRO A 5 11.32 12.75 32.62
CA PRO A 5 10.70 11.91 31.62
C PRO A 5 11.33 12.18 30.25
N SER A 6 11.91 11.14 29.67
CA SER A 6 12.44 11.13 28.30
C SER A 6 11.49 11.86 27.34
N PRO A 7 11.99 12.81 26.52
CA PRO A 7 11.15 13.54 25.58
C PRO A 7 10.51 12.50 24.65
N ARG A 8 9.18 12.45 24.64
CA ARG A 8 8.40 11.61 23.72
C ARG A 8 8.89 11.89 22.31
N GLU A 9 9.73 11.00 21.82
CA GLU A 9 10.27 11.03 20.48
C GLU A 9 9.07 11.03 19.54
N LYS A 10 8.83 12.17 18.89
CA LYS A 10 7.74 12.33 17.93
C LYS A 10 8.00 11.25 16.88
N PRO A 11 7.06 10.31 16.64
CA PRO A 11 7.32 9.23 15.70
C PRO A 11 7.74 9.85 14.37
N PRO A 12 8.81 9.34 13.73
CA PRO A 12 9.30 9.91 12.48
C PRO A 12 8.13 10.02 11.50
N PRO A 13 8.01 11.13 10.75
CA PRO A 13 6.94 11.25 9.77
C PRO A 13 7.00 10.02 8.86
N PRO A 14 5.87 9.32 8.65
CA PRO A 14 5.89 8.08 7.90
C PRO A 14 6.51 8.33 6.52
N ALA A 15 7.52 7.53 6.17
CA ALA A 15 8.20 7.54 4.88
C ALA A 15 7.28 7.22 3.67
N SER A 16 5.95 7.15 3.88
CA SER A 16 4.93 6.78 2.90
C SER A 16 4.66 7.85 1.86
N ARG A 17 4.84 9.14 2.18
CA ARG A 17 4.49 10.24 1.26
C ARG A 17 5.29 10.21 -0.04
N LEU A 18 6.60 10.02 0.04
CA LEU A 18 7.46 9.97 -1.15
C LEU A 18 7.13 8.75 -2.03
N ARG A 19 6.64 7.66 -1.45
CA ARG A 19 6.24 6.46 -2.21
C ARG A 19 5.07 6.76 -3.13
N PHE A 20 4.08 7.53 -2.69
CA PHE A 20 2.97 7.97 -3.56
C PHE A 20 3.44 8.83 -4.72
N LEU A 21 4.46 9.66 -4.51
CA LEU A 21 5.04 10.48 -5.57
C LEU A 21 5.79 9.63 -6.60
N PHE A 22 6.60 8.66 -6.16
CA PHE A 22 7.28 7.72 -7.06
C PHE A 22 6.29 6.87 -7.85
N VAL A 23 5.24 6.38 -7.20
CA VAL A 23 4.18 5.59 -7.85
C VAL A 23 3.39 6.45 -8.85
N ALA A 24 3.05 7.69 -8.50
CA ALA A 24 2.42 8.63 -9.44
C ALA A 24 3.31 8.87 -10.67
N GLY A 25 4.62 9.07 -10.45
CA GLY A 25 5.59 9.24 -11.54
C GLY A 25 5.68 8.01 -12.44
N ALA A 26 5.64 6.80 -11.88
CA ALA A 26 5.61 5.56 -12.64
C ALA A 26 4.35 5.46 -13.51
N PHE A 27 3.16 5.73 -12.95
CA PHE A 27 1.91 5.74 -13.73
C PHE A 27 1.93 6.76 -14.86
N LEU A 28 2.50 7.94 -14.61
CA LEU A 28 2.62 8.99 -15.61
C LEU A 28 3.59 8.57 -16.74
N LEU A 29 4.71 7.93 -16.39
CA LEU A 29 5.63 7.37 -17.38
C LEU A 29 4.97 6.29 -18.25
N PHE A 30 4.20 5.37 -17.64
CA PHE A 30 3.42 4.38 -18.40
C PHE A 30 2.37 5.04 -19.30
N ALA A 31 1.69 6.08 -18.83
CA ALA A 31 0.75 6.83 -19.66
C ALA A 31 1.44 7.49 -20.86
N VAL A 32 2.65 8.05 -20.67
CA VAL A 32 3.42 8.63 -21.78
C VAL A 32 3.83 7.55 -22.79
N LEU A 33 4.30 6.39 -22.33
CA LEU A 33 4.63 5.27 -23.22
C LEU A 33 3.41 4.78 -24.00
N ASP A 34 2.27 4.63 -23.33
CA ASP A 34 1.02 4.19 -23.95
C ASP A 34 0.53 5.20 -25.00
N TYR A 35 0.62 6.49 -24.68
CA TYR A 35 0.34 7.57 -25.62
C TYR A 35 1.27 7.54 -26.85
N LEU A 36 2.58 7.30 -26.65
CA LEU A 36 3.53 7.18 -27.76
C LEU A 36 3.20 5.99 -28.66
N VAL A 37 2.81 4.85 -28.07
CA VAL A 37 2.34 3.68 -28.82
C VAL A 37 1.10 4.03 -29.62
N MET A 38 0.10 4.66 -29.01
CA MET A 38 -1.10 5.14 -29.72
C MET A 38 -0.76 6.13 -30.85
N ASP A 39 0.18 7.04 -30.64
CA ASP A 39 0.60 8.02 -31.66
C ASP A 39 1.32 7.35 -32.83
N SER A 40 2.12 6.31 -32.57
CA SER A 40 2.74 5.50 -33.61
C SER A 40 1.73 4.70 -34.45
N MET A 41 0.53 4.46 -33.91
CA MET A 41 -0.57 3.77 -34.60
C MET A 41 -1.38 4.70 -35.53
N LYS A 42 -0.89 5.91 -35.84
CA LYS A 42 -1.53 6.90 -36.74
C LYS A 42 -1.98 6.37 -38.13
N TYR A 43 -1.54 5.17 -38.53
CA TYR A 43 -1.96 4.50 -39.76
C TYR A 43 -2.73 3.21 -39.48
N VAL A 44 -3.88 3.32 -38.81
CA VAL A 44 -4.82 2.20 -38.71
C VAL A 44 -5.88 2.35 -39.80
N GLY A 45 -5.64 1.68 -40.93
CA GLY A 45 -6.65 1.48 -41.97
C GLY A 45 -7.78 0.56 -41.48
N ALA A 46 -9.02 1.03 -41.64
CA ALA A 46 -10.34 0.36 -41.79
C ALA A 46 -10.65 -0.99 -41.09
N SER A 47 -9.79 -1.53 -40.22
CA SER A 47 -9.92 -2.85 -39.64
C SER A 47 -10.47 -2.75 -38.20
N ALA A 48 -11.59 -3.44 -37.97
CA ALA A 48 -12.29 -3.43 -36.68
C ALA A 48 -11.41 -3.87 -35.50
N LEU A 49 -10.48 -4.82 -35.74
CA LEU A 49 -9.56 -5.33 -34.72
C LEU A 49 -8.62 -4.23 -34.20
N LEU A 50 -8.04 -3.45 -35.11
CA LEU A 50 -7.06 -2.43 -34.77
C LEU A 50 -7.75 -1.22 -34.10
N SER A 51 -8.98 -0.89 -34.50
CA SER A 51 -9.83 0.07 -33.78
C SER A 51 -10.14 -0.40 -32.35
N ALA A 52 -10.43 -1.68 -32.15
CA ALA A 52 -10.70 -2.22 -30.82
C ALA A 52 -9.46 -2.22 -29.91
N ILE A 53 -8.27 -2.47 -30.48
CA ILE A 53 -7.00 -2.35 -29.76
C ILE A 53 -6.75 -0.89 -29.38
N HIS A 54 -7.00 0.05 -30.29
CA HIS A 54 -6.82 1.48 -30.02
C HIS A 54 -7.77 1.99 -28.92
N THR A 55 -9.04 1.58 -28.93
CA THR A 55 -9.98 1.96 -27.86
C THR A 55 -9.60 1.35 -26.51
N LEU A 56 -9.06 0.13 -26.50
CA LEU A 56 -8.55 -0.51 -25.29
C LEU A 56 -7.31 0.20 -24.72
N LEU A 57 -6.36 0.59 -25.59
CA LEU A 57 -5.22 1.42 -25.22
C LEU A 57 -5.68 2.79 -24.69
N ALA A 58 -6.60 3.47 -25.37
CA ALA A 58 -7.17 4.73 -24.90
C ALA A 58 -7.82 4.62 -23.51
N PHE A 59 -8.51 3.51 -23.25
CA PHE A 59 -9.08 3.22 -21.94
C PHE A 59 -8.00 2.99 -20.88
N LEU A 60 -6.95 2.22 -21.19
CA LEU A 60 -5.80 2.02 -20.31
C LEU A 60 -5.08 3.32 -19.97
N LEU A 61 -4.84 4.18 -20.96
CA LEU A 61 -4.29 5.52 -20.79
C LEU A 61 -5.09 6.32 -19.76
N LEU A 62 -6.42 6.33 -19.90
CA LEU A 62 -7.31 7.03 -18.98
C LEU A 62 -7.18 6.49 -17.56
N VAL A 63 -7.14 5.16 -17.40
CA VAL A 63 -6.94 4.51 -16.10
C VAL A 63 -5.61 4.93 -15.46
N PHE A 64 -4.52 4.97 -16.24
CA PHE A 64 -3.21 5.40 -15.73
C PHE A 64 -3.20 6.87 -15.29
N VAL A 65 -3.83 7.76 -16.06
CA VAL A 65 -3.93 9.18 -15.70
C VAL A 65 -4.75 9.36 -14.42
N VAL A 66 -5.91 8.69 -14.31
CA VAL A 66 -6.73 8.74 -13.10
C VAL A 66 -5.97 8.20 -11.89
N ALA A 67 -5.26 7.07 -12.05
CA ALA A 67 -4.44 6.50 -10.98
C ALA A 67 -3.33 7.47 -10.53
N ALA A 68 -2.64 8.13 -11.46
CA ALA A 68 -1.63 9.13 -11.16
C ALA A 68 -2.22 10.33 -10.38
N LEU A 69 -3.38 10.83 -10.79
CA LEU A 69 -4.09 11.91 -10.09
C LEU A 69 -4.51 11.50 -8.68
N VAL A 70 -5.00 10.28 -8.48
CA VAL A 70 -5.34 9.76 -7.15
C VAL A 70 -4.09 9.66 -6.27
N CYS A 71 -2.97 9.17 -6.79
CA CYS A 71 -1.70 9.14 -6.05
C CYS A 71 -1.20 10.55 -5.69
N LEU A 72 -1.34 11.52 -6.59
CA LEU A 72 -0.98 12.92 -6.32
C LEU A 72 -1.91 13.56 -5.28
N ALA A 73 -3.21 13.27 -5.34
CA ALA A 73 -4.17 13.70 -4.33
C ALA A 73 -3.87 13.09 -2.95
N CYS A 74 -3.42 11.83 -2.90
CA CYS A 74 -2.95 11.19 -1.66
C CYS A 74 -1.65 11.82 -1.14
N TYR A 75 -0.76 12.25 -2.03
CA TYR A 75 0.43 13.00 -1.63
C TYR A 75 0.06 14.33 -0.96
N GLY A 76 -0.88 15.08 -1.55
CA GLY A 76 -1.36 16.35 -1.02
C GLY A 76 -2.18 16.24 0.27
N ASN A 77 -2.99 15.18 0.41
CA ASN A 77 -3.92 15.01 1.53
C ASN A 77 -3.67 13.72 2.33
N ARG A 78 -3.16 13.89 3.55
CA ARG A 78 -2.77 12.81 4.46
C ARG A 78 -3.94 11.90 4.86
N ARG A 79 -5.14 12.45 5.03
CA ARG A 79 -6.35 11.67 5.40
C ARG A 79 -6.81 10.76 4.25
N LEU A 80 -6.61 11.21 3.02
CA LEU A 80 -6.91 10.46 1.80
C LEU A 80 -5.91 9.32 1.62
N ALA A 81 -4.61 9.58 1.82
CA ALA A 81 -3.58 8.55 1.82
C ALA A 81 -3.90 7.42 2.83
N ASP A 82 -4.25 7.75 4.08
CA ASP A 82 -4.57 6.74 5.09
C ASP A 82 -5.86 5.94 4.79
N ALA A 83 -6.81 6.53 4.05
CA ALA A 83 -8.02 5.83 3.62
C ALA A 83 -7.75 4.91 2.42
N VAL A 84 -6.93 5.37 1.48
CA VAL A 84 -6.51 4.59 0.30
C VAL A 84 -5.58 3.46 0.71
N ASP A 85 -4.58 3.69 1.57
CA ASP A 85 -3.68 2.63 2.05
C ASP A 85 -4.46 1.50 2.73
N ARG A 86 -5.46 1.84 3.57
CA ARG A 86 -6.34 0.82 4.16
C ARG A 86 -7.08 0.02 3.09
N ARG A 87 -7.70 0.68 2.11
CA ARG A 87 -8.45 0.01 1.04
C ARG A 87 -7.54 -0.81 0.12
N VAL A 88 -6.35 -0.32 -0.20
CA VAL A 88 -5.34 -1.01 -1.01
C VAL A 88 -4.82 -2.22 -0.26
N GLN A 89 -4.63 -2.13 1.06
CA GLN A 89 -4.23 -3.27 1.87
C GLN A 89 -5.32 -4.35 1.88
N TYR A 90 -6.60 -3.98 1.99
CA TYR A 90 -7.71 -4.92 1.81
C TYR A 90 -7.75 -5.53 0.40
N LEU A 91 -7.55 -4.74 -0.65
CA LEU A 91 -7.54 -5.24 -2.03
C LEU A 91 -6.37 -6.21 -2.25
N LYS A 92 -5.20 -5.87 -1.71
CA LYS A 92 -4.00 -6.69 -1.77
C LYS A 92 -4.16 -7.99 -0.99
N ASP A 93 -4.80 -7.95 0.17
CA ASP A 93 -5.11 -9.15 0.96
C ASP A 93 -6.13 -10.02 0.22
N ALA A 94 -7.18 -9.42 -0.36
CA ALA A 94 -8.19 -10.12 -1.14
C ALA A 94 -7.63 -10.76 -2.41
N TRP A 95 -6.69 -10.09 -3.09
CA TRP A 95 -5.99 -10.62 -4.27
C TRP A 95 -4.85 -11.59 -3.92
N GLY A 96 -4.33 -11.48 -2.70
CA GLY A 96 -3.33 -12.39 -2.14
C GLY A 96 -3.90 -13.78 -1.88
N VAL A 97 -5.18 -13.92 -1.52
CA VAL A 97 -5.84 -15.22 -1.33
C VAL A 97 -5.82 -16.08 -2.60
N PRO A 98 -6.34 -15.65 -3.77
CA PRO A 98 -6.30 -16.47 -4.99
C PRO A 98 -4.88 -16.66 -5.54
N MET A 99 -3.99 -15.66 -5.42
CA MET A 99 -2.58 -15.80 -5.82
C MET A 99 -1.81 -16.81 -4.96
N ARG A 100 -2.17 -17.00 -3.69
CA ARG A 100 -1.59 -18.00 -2.79
C ARG A 100 -1.93 -19.44 -3.20
N TYR A 101 -3.09 -19.66 -3.83
CA TYR A 101 -3.47 -20.97 -4.39
C TYR A 101 -2.84 -21.24 -5.77
N LEU A 102 -2.53 -20.19 -6.53
CA LEU A 102 -1.99 -20.30 -7.89
C LEU A 102 -0.45 -20.42 -7.94
N GLY A 103 0.26 -20.35 -6.81
CA GLY A 103 1.71 -20.58 -6.73
C GLY A 103 2.60 -19.58 -7.51
N LEU A 104 2.01 -18.55 -8.10
CA LEU A 104 2.66 -17.62 -9.04
C LEU A 104 3.31 -16.40 -8.39
N GLY A 105 3.42 -16.36 -7.06
CA GLY A 105 3.97 -15.23 -6.33
C GLY A 105 4.99 -15.64 -5.28
N GLY A 106 6.27 -15.67 -5.64
CA GLY A 106 7.42 -15.78 -4.72
C GLY A 106 7.59 -14.59 -3.78
N PHE A 107 6.51 -13.93 -3.36
CA PHE A 107 6.54 -12.86 -2.37
C PHE A 107 6.26 -13.43 -1.00
N ARG A 108 7.38 -13.73 -0.31
CA ARG A 108 7.51 -14.04 1.12
C ARG A 108 6.31 -14.78 1.71
N VAL A 109 6.47 -16.11 1.72
CA VAL A 109 5.96 -16.95 2.79
C VAL A 109 6.31 -16.25 4.10
N GLU A 110 5.37 -15.49 4.66
CA GLU A 110 5.35 -15.16 6.07
C GLU A 110 5.17 -16.52 6.73
N SER A 111 6.32 -17.13 7.02
CA SER A 111 6.40 -18.53 7.42
C SER A 111 5.48 -18.71 8.62
N ALA A 112 4.89 -19.90 8.79
CA ALA A 112 4.16 -20.22 10.01
C ALA A 112 4.97 -19.89 11.29
N SER A 113 6.30 -19.80 11.18
CA SER A 113 7.22 -19.34 12.21
C SER A 113 7.11 -17.84 12.55
N ASP A 114 6.85 -16.96 11.57
CA ASP A 114 6.65 -15.51 11.79
C ASP A 114 5.27 -15.23 12.38
N GLU A 115 4.25 -15.97 11.96
CA GLU A 115 2.92 -15.92 12.56
C GLU A 115 2.95 -16.42 14.01
N ALA A 116 3.69 -17.50 14.29
CA ALA A 116 3.94 -17.99 15.65
C ALA A 116 4.72 -16.97 16.50
N ARG A 117 5.71 -16.27 15.92
CA ARG A 117 6.44 -15.18 16.61
C ARG A 117 5.55 -14.01 16.94
N MET A 118 4.65 -13.61 16.04
CA MET A 118 3.69 -12.54 16.29
C MET A 118 2.65 -12.95 17.34
N ALA A 119 2.17 -14.20 17.32
CA ALA A 119 1.28 -14.74 18.34
C ALA A 119 1.95 -14.76 19.73
N SER A 120 3.21 -15.20 19.80
CA SER A 120 4.01 -15.19 21.03
C SER A 120 4.20 -13.77 21.60
N ARG A 121 4.54 -12.79 20.75
CA ARG A 121 4.64 -11.38 21.16
C ARG A 121 3.32 -10.83 21.72
N ARG A 122 2.17 -11.18 21.11
CA ARG A 122 0.84 -10.77 21.61
C ARG A 122 0.53 -11.38 22.98
N ILE A 123 0.92 -12.63 23.21
CA ILE A 123 0.77 -13.29 24.51
C ILE A 123 1.65 -12.60 25.56
N HIS A 124 2.90 -12.30 25.22
CA HIS A 124 3.83 -11.67 26.16
C HIS A 124 3.34 -10.28 26.61
N HIS A 125 2.88 -9.45 25.68
CA HIS A 125 2.28 -8.15 26.01
C HIS A 125 1.00 -8.26 26.85
N ARG A 126 0.19 -9.31 26.66
CA ARG A 126 -0.98 -9.56 27.54
C ARG A 126 -0.54 -9.92 28.96
N HIS A 127 0.52 -10.71 29.10
CA HIS A 127 1.09 -11.04 30.42
C HIS A 127 1.71 -9.83 31.10
N GLU A 128 2.46 -8.99 30.37
CA GLU A 128 3.01 -7.74 30.90
C GLU A 128 1.91 -6.81 31.40
N ARG A 129 0.86 -6.59 30.60
CA ARG A 129 -0.30 -5.76 31.02
C ARG A 129 -0.95 -6.28 32.29
N ARG A 130 -1.10 -7.60 32.44
CA ARG A 130 -1.63 -8.23 33.66
C ARG A 130 -0.70 -8.05 34.86
N ARG A 131 0.63 -8.12 34.67
CA ARG A 131 1.61 -7.86 35.73
C ARG A 131 1.57 -6.40 36.18
N TYR A 132 1.59 -5.46 35.24
CA TYR A 132 1.46 -4.02 35.54
C TYR A 132 0.16 -3.71 36.28
N ALA A 133 -0.97 -4.27 35.84
CA ALA A 133 -2.26 -4.08 36.53
C ALA A 133 -2.26 -4.61 37.97
N ARG A 134 -1.58 -5.74 38.24
CA ARG A 134 -1.44 -6.28 39.60
C ARG A 134 -0.48 -5.46 40.46
N GLN A 135 0.62 -4.96 39.90
CA GLN A 135 1.58 -4.11 40.62
C GLN A 135 1.01 -2.74 40.99
N HIS A 136 0.19 -2.13 40.13
CA HIS A 136 -0.50 -0.88 40.46
C HIS A 136 -1.62 -1.09 41.49
N ARG A 137 -2.41 -2.17 41.36
CA ARG A 137 -3.44 -2.51 42.36
C ARG A 137 -2.89 -2.73 43.78
N ASN A 138 -1.65 -3.18 43.91
CA ASN A 138 -1.00 -3.37 45.22
C ASN A 138 -0.31 -2.12 45.78
N LYS A 139 -0.23 -1.03 45.00
CA LYS A 139 0.31 0.26 45.47
C LYS A 139 -0.79 1.23 45.90
N ASP A 140 -2.02 1.01 45.42
CA ASP A 140 -3.20 1.82 45.70
C ASP A 140 -4.10 1.21 46.82
N ALA A 141 -3.64 0.13 47.46
CA ALA A 141 -4.25 -0.53 48.62
C ALA A 141 -3.28 -0.50 49.80
#